data_AF-A0A1F8UHY4-F1
#
_entry.id   AF-A0A1F8UHY4-F1
#
_cell.length_a   1.000
_cell.length_b   1.000
_cell.length_c   1.000
_cell.angle_alpha   90.00
_cell.angle_beta   90.00
_cell.angle_gamma   90.00
#
_symmetry.space_group_name_H-M   'P 1'
#
loop_
_entity.id
_entity.type
_entity.pdbx_description
1 polymer ?
#
loop_
_entity_poly.entity_id
_entity_poly.type
_entity_poly.pdbx_seq_one_letter_code
_entity_poly.pdbx_strand_id
1 'polypeptide(L)'
;MKIKEFVREFIGSKEPAQIEFKNVEESIGFELHRNLKEFWNSFCFNQIDGILHPSQIKLTEKWGNWFDYEGQNEEILITLLGIKVDDDISKIVHTRLSSWTGGIDFGKRIELGTIEDTRGDMILVFNNDTGEIEWIDFEYGQFGDLNKDPNGVLADSIEELLELLTRNK
;
A
#
# COMPACT_ATOMS: atom_id res chain seq x y z
N MET A 1 -15.09 -7.77 -5.44
CA MET A 1 -14.95 -7.25 -6.83
C MET A 1 -13.57 -7.62 -7.35
N LYS A 2 -13.37 -7.94 -8.64
CA LYS A 2 -12.00 -8.27 -9.11
C LYS A 2 -11.17 -6.99 -9.24
N ILE A 3 -9.88 -7.00 -8.87
CA ILE A 3 -8.97 -5.82 -8.98
C ILE A 3 -9.13 -5.10 -10.32
N LYS A 4 -9.23 -5.88 -11.41
CA LYS A 4 -9.36 -5.31 -12.76
C LYS A 4 -10.66 -4.51 -12.98
N GLU A 5 -11.76 -4.91 -12.36
CA GLU A 5 -13.01 -4.17 -12.47
C GLU A 5 -12.89 -2.84 -11.71
N PHE A 6 -12.31 -2.88 -10.51
CA PHE A 6 -12.08 -1.70 -9.69
C PHE A 6 -11.20 -0.66 -10.39
N VAL A 7 -10.01 -1.08 -10.83
CA VAL A 7 -9.03 -0.15 -11.36
C VAL A 7 -9.60 0.55 -12.59
N ARG A 8 -10.34 -0.18 -13.45
CA ARG A 8 -11.06 0.39 -14.60
C ARG A 8 -12.08 1.46 -14.21
N GLU A 9 -12.82 1.29 -13.12
CA GLU A 9 -13.78 2.29 -12.63
C GLU A 9 -13.09 3.57 -12.12
N PHE A 10 -11.87 3.46 -11.59
CA PHE A 10 -11.12 4.62 -11.08
C PHE A 10 -10.34 5.38 -12.17
N ILE A 11 -9.73 4.67 -13.12
CA ILE A 11 -8.77 5.29 -14.05
C ILE A 11 -9.22 5.30 -15.51
N GLY A 12 -10.37 4.67 -15.82
CA GLY A 12 -10.81 4.40 -17.20
C GLY A 12 -10.10 3.22 -17.86
N SER A 13 -10.40 2.93 -19.13
CA SER A 13 -9.75 1.85 -19.88
C SER A 13 -8.36 2.27 -20.35
N LYS A 14 -7.31 1.82 -19.65
CA LYS A 14 -5.92 1.83 -20.12
C LYS A 14 -5.43 0.41 -20.38
N GLU A 15 -4.38 0.25 -21.20
CA GLU A 15 -3.86 -1.08 -21.49
C GLU A 15 -3.13 -1.68 -20.27
N PRO A 16 -3.18 -3.01 -20.09
CA PRO A 16 -2.39 -3.71 -19.07
C PRO A 16 -0.89 -3.46 -19.30
N ALA A 17 -0.12 -3.31 -18.22
CA ALA A 17 1.31 -3.01 -18.32
C ALA A 17 2.16 -4.17 -18.85
N GLN A 18 1.62 -5.41 -18.92
CA GLN A 18 2.32 -6.65 -19.32
C GLN A 18 3.76 -6.73 -18.75
N ILE A 19 3.87 -6.55 -17.43
CA ILE A 19 5.15 -6.45 -16.72
C ILE A 19 5.77 -7.82 -16.54
N GLU A 20 7.04 -7.95 -16.91
CA GLU A 20 7.87 -9.11 -16.61
C GLU A 20 8.64 -8.93 -15.30
N PHE A 21 8.21 -9.64 -14.25
CA PHE A 21 8.79 -9.52 -12.90
C PHE A 21 10.04 -10.37 -12.66
N LYS A 22 10.31 -11.35 -13.53
CA LYS A 22 11.37 -12.35 -13.28
C LYS A 22 12.74 -11.72 -13.00
N ASN A 23 13.14 -10.75 -13.82
CA ASN A 23 14.45 -10.10 -13.68
C ASN A 23 14.57 -9.32 -12.36
N VAL A 24 13.47 -8.69 -11.92
CA VAL A 24 13.48 -7.94 -10.65
C VAL A 24 13.45 -8.89 -9.45
N GLU A 25 12.68 -9.98 -9.51
CA GLU A 25 12.62 -11.02 -8.49
C GLU A 25 13.99 -11.70 -8.28
N GLU A 26 14.71 -11.99 -9.38
CA GLU A 26 16.10 -12.47 -9.32
C GLU A 26 17.04 -11.45 -8.65
N SER A 27 16.82 -10.15 -8.89
CA SER A 27 17.67 -9.09 -8.33
C SER A 27 17.41 -8.80 -6.86
N ILE A 28 16.16 -8.88 -6.39
CA ILE A 28 15.78 -8.65 -4.99
C ILE A 28 15.93 -9.91 -4.13
N GLY A 29 16.09 -11.08 -4.77
CA GLY A 29 16.33 -12.36 -4.10
C GLY A 29 15.08 -13.04 -3.54
N PHE A 30 13.89 -12.60 -3.95
CA PHE A 30 12.61 -13.22 -3.58
C PHE A 30 11.53 -12.99 -4.64
N GLU A 31 10.50 -13.84 -4.63
CA GLU A 31 9.35 -13.70 -5.52
C GLU A 31 8.39 -12.63 -4.99
N LEU A 32 7.94 -11.73 -5.88
CA LEU A 32 6.90 -10.77 -5.55
C LEU A 32 5.57 -11.51 -5.36
N HIS A 33 4.82 -11.12 -4.34
CA HIS A 33 3.53 -11.72 -4.04
C HIS A 33 2.58 -11.58 -5.23
N ARG A 34 1.81 -12.64 -5.52
CA ARG A 34 0.93 -12.69 -6.69
C ARG A 34 -0.05 -11.51 -6.76
N ASN A 35 -0.63 -11.10 -5.63
CA ASN A 35 -1.62 -10.02 -5.60
C ASN A 35 -0.99 -8.67 -5.99
N LEU A 36 0.26 -8.41 -5.60
CA LEU A 36 0.98 -7.20 -6.02
C LEU A 36 1.27 -7.23 -7.52
N LYS A 37 1.73 -8.39 -8.03
CA LYS A 37 1.93 -8.58 -9.48
C LYS A 37 0.63 -8.39 -10.25
N GLU A 38 -0.48 -8.91 -9.76
CA GLU A 38 -1.81 -8.75 -10.37
C GLU A 38 -2.28 -7.29 -10.33
N PHE A 39 -2.07 -6.58 -9.22
CA PHE A 39 -2.40 -5.17 -9.10
C PHE A 39 -1.68 -4.32 -10.15
N TRP A 40 -0.35 -4.45 -10.24
CA TRP A 40 0.44 -3.70 -11.21
C TRP A 40 0.22 -4.14 -12.66
N ASN A 41 -0.13 -5.41 -12.91
CA ASN A 41 -0.50 -5.89 -14.24
C ASN A 41 -1.95 -5.58 -14.64
N SER A 42 -2.80 -5.10 -13.72
CA SER A 42 -4.20 -4.88 -14.02
C SER A 42 -4.37 -3.76 -15.05
N PHE A 43 -3.80 -2.58 -14.77
CA PHE A 43 -3.81 -1.42 -15.66
C PHE A 43 -2.61 -0.52 -15.36
N CYS A 44 -2.22 0.30 -16.33
CA CYS A 44 -1.26 1.37 -16.11
C CYS A 44 -1.92 2.60 -15.47
N PHE A 45 -1.44 3.04 -14.31
CA PHE A 45 -1.88 4.29 -13.65
C PHE A 45 -0.74 4.92 -12.86
N ASN A 46 -0.81 6.24 -12.67
CA ASN A 46 0.15 6.94 -11.83
C ASN A 46 -0.21 6.77 -10.36
N GLN A 47 -1.43 7.16 -10.00
CA GLN A 47 -1.94 7.07 -8.64
C GLN A 47 -3.45 6.86 -8.63
N ILE A 48 -3.96 6.33 -7.52
CA ILE A 48 -5.38 6.27 -7.17
C ILE A 48 -5.52 6.95 -5.82
N ASP A 49 -6.37 7.98 -5.76
CA ASP A 49 -6.69 8.67 -4.51
C ASP A 49 -8.07 8.20 -4.01
N GLY A 50 -8.21 8.06 -2.70
CA GLY A 50 -9.47 7.70 -2.07
C GLY A 50 -9.53 8.11 -0.60
N ILE A 51 -10.72 8.00 -0.03
CA ILE A 51 -11.01 8.40 1.35
C ILE A 51 -11.37 7.17 2.16
N LEU A 52 -10.81 7.05 3.36
CA LEU A 52 -11.23 6.11 4.40
C LEU A 52 -11.73 6.87 5.62
N HIS A 53 -12.72 6.31 6.30
CA HIS A 53 -13.12 6.76 7.63
C HIS A 53 -12.40 5.91 8.69
N PRO A 54 -11.96 6.47 9.83
CA PRO A 54 -11.31 5.70 10.89
C PRO A 54 -12.12 4.50 11.39
N SER A 55 -13.46 4.57 11.30
CA SER A 55 -14.37 3.49 11.67
C SER A 55 -14.26 2.24 10.78
N GLN A 56 -13.63 2.36 9.62
CA GLN A 56 -13.38 1.25 8.69
C GLN A 56 -12.06 0.52 8.95
N ILE A 57 -11.18 1.11 9.78
CA ILE A 57 -9.84 0.58 10.04
C ILE A 57 -9.85 -0.30 11.27
N LYS A 58 -9.13 -1.43 11.19
CA LYS A 58 -9.02 -2.39 12.29
C LYS A 58 -8.23 -1.80 13.46
N LEU A 59 -8.69 -2.10 14.67
CA LEU A 59 -7.99 -1.77 15.90
C LEU A 59 -6.71 -2.60 16.02
N THR A 60 -5.63 -1.96 16.47
CA THR A 60 -4.38 -2.63 16.80
C THR A 60 -4.28 -2.83 18.32
N GLU A 61 -3.61 -3.89 18.77
CA GLU A 61 -3.46 -4.15 20.21
C GLU A 61 -2.68 -3.04 20.92
N LYS A 62 -1.61 -2.53 20.28
CA LYS A 62 -0.72 -1.53 20.86
C LYS A 62 -1.24 -0.10 20.72
N TRP A 63 -1.84 0.23 19.57
CA TRP A 63 -2.17 1.61 19.20
C TRP A 63 -3.67 1.89 19.16
N GLY A 64 -4.53 0.89 19.37
CA GLY A 64 -5.97 1.03 19.27
C GLY A 64 -6.41 1.44 17.87
N ASN A 65 -7.40 2.33 17.78
CA ASN A 65 -7.73 3.01 16.53
C ASN A 65 -6.81 4.23 16.39
N TRP A 66 -5.66 4.05 15.76
CA TRP A 66 -4.70 5.14 15.61
C TRP A 66 -5.33 6.36 14.92
N PHE A 67 -6.20 6.12 13.94
CA PHE A 67 -6.78 7.19 13.12
C PHE A 67 -8.01 7.84 13.74
N ASP A 68 -8.64 7.26 14.76
CA ASP A 68 -9.76 7.88 15.50
C ASP A 68 -9.22 8.78 16.62
N TYR A 69 -8.46 9.81 16.24
CA TYR A 69 -7.86 10.73 17.19
C TYR A 69 -8.91 11.68 17.76
N GLU A 70 -9.50 11.33 18.90
CA GLU A 70 -10.44 12.21 19.62
C GLU A 70 -11.61 12.71 18.74
N GLY A 71 -11.99 11.96 17.70
CA GLY A 71 -13.00 12.36 16.72
C GLY A 71 -12.59 13.51 15.79
N GLN A 72 -11.30 13.88 15.73
CA GLN A 72 -10.80 14.96 14.88
C GLN A 72 -10.57 14.54 13.43
N ASN A 73 -10.31 13.25 13.19
CA ASN A 73 -10.23 12.70 11.85
C ASN A 73 -11.59 12.17 11.46
N GLU A 74 -12.30 12.89 10.59
CA GLU A 74 -13.50 12.36 9.94
C GLU A 74 -13.13 11.59 8.66
N GLU A 75 -12.06 12.00 8.00
CA GLU A 75 -11.60 11.47 6.72
C GLU A 75 -10.08 11.29 6.74
N ILE A 76 -9.61 10.20 6.13
CA ILE A 76 -8.20 9.85 5.94
C ILE A 76 -7.99 9.74 4.44
N LEU A 77 -7.02 10.47 3.92
CA LEU A 77 -6.66 10.42 2.50
C LEU A 77 -5.70 9.27 2.27
N ILE A 78 -6.02 8.44 1.28
CA ILE A 78 -5.18 7.35 0.83
C ILE A 78 -4.77 7.62 -0.61
N THR A 79 -3.47 7.58 -0.88
CA THR A 79 -2.93 7.61 -2.22
C THR A 79 -2.21 6.30 -2.49
N LEU A 80 -2.65 5.56 -3.51
CA LEU A 80 -2.00 4.34 -4.00
C LEU A 80 -1.16 4.64 -5.23
N LEU A 81 0.07 4.13 -5.28
CA LEU A 81 1.02 4.35 -6.36
C LEU A 81 0.98 3.18 -7.35
N GLY A 82 0.63 3.50 -8.59
CA GLY A 82 0.61 2.55 -9.71
C GLY A 82 1.94 2.44 -10.43
N ILE A 83 1.87 1.85 -11.62
CA ILE A 83 2.97 1.73 -12.58
C ILE A 83 2.50 2.22 -13.95
N LYS A 84 3.39 2.87 -14.70
CA LYS A 84 3.20 3.35 -16.08
C LYS A 84 3.86 2.40 -17.08
N VAL A 85 3.47 2.53 -18.35
CA VAL A 85 3.99 1.70 -19.45
C VAL A 85 5.52 1.79 -19.58
N ASP A 86 6.07 3.00 -19.44
CA ASP A 86 7.50 3.27 -19.68
C ASP A 86 8.34 3.21 -18.39
N ASP A 87 7.77 2.71 -17.29
CA ASP A 87 8.47 2.66 -16.01
C ASP A 87 9.53 1.55 -15.99
N ASP A 88 10.70 1.87 -15.41
CA ASP A 88 11.69 0.86 -15.05
C ASP A 88 11.25 0.13 -13.78
N ILE A 89 10.62 -1.02 -13.97
CA ILE A 89 10.07 -1.86 -12.91
C ILE A 89 11.13 -2.26 -11.88
N SER A 90 12.35 -2.55 -12.34
CA SER A 90 13.44 -2.93 -11.45
C SER A 90 13.76 -1.75 -10.52
N LYS A 91 13.95 -0.57 -11.10
CA LYS A 91 14.18 0.65 -10.32
C LYS A 91 13.03 0.96 -9.36
N ILE A 92 11.78 0.81 -9.80
CA ILE A 92 10.59 1.05 -8.97
C ILE A 92 10.59 0.13 -7.76
N VAL A 93 10.75 -1.17 -7.95
CA VAL A 93 10.70 -2.14 -6.85
C VAL A 93 11.85 -1.92 -5.87
N HIS A 94 13.07 -1.72 -6.36
CA HIS A 94 14.22 -1.41 -5.49
C HIS A 94 14.02 -0.13 -4.68
N THR A 95 13.45 0.91 -5.32
CA THR A 95 13.13 2.17 -4.64
C THR A 95 12.09 1.93 -3.55
N ARG A 96 10.95 1.31 -3.90
CA ARG A 96 9.83 1.04 -2.99
C ARG A 96 10.15 0.05 -1.86
N LEU A 97 11.24 -0.71 -1.97
CA LEU A 97 11.72 -1.57 -0.88
C LEU A 97 12.56 -0.82 0.15
N SER A 98 13.16 0.33 -0.20
CA SER A 98 14.27 0.86 0.59
C SER A 98 14.24 2.37 0.84
N SER A 99 13.69 3.18 -0.08
CA SER A 99 13.82 4.66 -0.01
C SER A 99 13.18 5.26 1.23
N TRP A 100 12.10 4.65 1.71
CA TRP A 100 11.32 5.11 2.84
C TRP A 100 11.85 4.65 4.20
N THR A 101 12.73 3.64 4.22
CA THR A 101 13.07 2.91 5.44
C THR A 101 13.97 3.67 6.42
N GLY A 102 14.59 4.76 5.98
CA GLY A 102 15.64 5.44 6.75
C GLY A 102 16.87 4.55 7.05
N GLY A 103 17.05 3.45 6.31
CA GLY A 103 18.12 2.48 6.52
C GLY A 103 17.79 1.35 7.51
N ILE A 104 16.54 1.27 7.99
CA ILE A 104 16.05 0.18 8.84
C ILE A 104 15.58 -1.00 7.97
N ASP A 105 15.84 -2.22 8.40
CA ASP A 105 15.32 -3.41 7.73
C ASP A 105 13.85 -3.67 8.13
N PHE A 106 12.94 -3.39 7.20
CA PHE A 106 11.51 -3.69 7.32
C PHE A 106 11.12 -5.00 6.62
N GLY A 107 12.08 -5.87 6.33
CA GLY A 107 11.86 -7.13 5.63
C GLY A 107 11.38 -6.89 4.19
N LYS A 108 10.44 -7.71 3.73
CA LYS A 108 9.94 -7.67 2.35
C LYS A 108 8.70 -6.76 2.21
N ARG A 109 8.74 -5.58 2.83
CA ARG A 109 7.67 -4.59 2.73
C ARG A 109 7.93 -3.63 1.60
N ILE A 110 6.96 -3.51 0.72
CA ILE A 110 7.05 -2.70 -0.50
C ILE A 110 6.12 -1.51 -0.33
N GLU A 111 6.63 -0.30 -0.48
CA GLU A 111 5.81 0.91 -0.49
C GLU A 111 4.72 0.80 -1.55
N LEU A 112 3.47 0.94 -1.10
CA LEU A 112 2.29 0.94 -1.95
C LEU A 112 1.74 2.35 -2.13
N GLY A 113 2.03 3.27 -1.20
CA GLY A 113 1.61 4.66 -1.28
C GLY A 113 1.65 5.36 0.07
N THR A 114 0.73 6.30 0.29
CA THR A 114 0.71 7.15 1.49
C THR A 114 -0.68 7.21 2.13
N ILE A 115 -0.68 7.55 3.41
CA ILE A 115 -1.85 7.87 4.21
C ILE A 115 -1.63 9.28 4.77
N GLU A 116 -2.58 10.18 4.60
CA GLU A 116 -2.53 11.53 5.15
C GLU A 116 -3.77 11.75 6.04
N ASP A 117 -3.52 12.20 7.28
CA ASP A 117 -4.55 12.63 8.21
C ASP A 117 -4.15 13.95 8.91
N THR A 118 -4.92 14.40 9.91
CA THR A 118 -4.61 15.66 10.60
C THR A 118 -3.30 15.65 11.40
N ARG A 119 -2.68 14.49 11.61
CA ARG A 119 -1.43 14.34 12.36
C ARG A 119 -0.20 14.35 11.46
N GLY A 120 -0.35 14.03 10.18
CA GLY A 120 0.73 14.05 9.19
C GLY A 120 0.69 12.89 8.21
N ASP A 121 1.82 12.70 7.53
CA ASP A 121 1.99 11.70 6.48
C ASP A 121 2.53 10.38 7.05
N MET A 122 1.83 9.29 6.74
CA MET A 122 2.23 7.93 7.02
C MET A 122 2.43 7.16 5.71
N ILE A 123 3.21 6.08 5.78
CA ILE A 123 3.53 5.27 4.61
C ILE A 123 2.62 4.06 4.60
N LEU A 124 2.05 3.78 3.44
CA LEU A 124 1.30 2.57 3.17
C LEU A 124 2.21 1.55 2.51
N VAL A 125 2.30 0.35 3.09
CA VAL A 125 3.17 -0.71 2.57
C VAL A 125 2.39 -2.00 2.36
N PHE A 126 2.86 -2.78 1.39
CA PHE A 126 2.41 -4.12 1.10
C PHE A 126 3.40 -5.12 1.70
N ASN A 127 2.93 -5.99 2.58
CA ASN A 127 3.74 -7.07 3.14
C ASN A 127 3.81 -8.22 2.13
N ASN A 128 4.99 -8.44 1.54
CA ASN A 128 5.16 -9.46 0.50
C ASN A 128 5.00 -10.90 1.01
N ASP A 129 5.22 -11.15 2.30
CA ASP A 129 5.11 -12.49 2.87
C ASP A 129 3.65 -12.87 3.17
N THR A 130 2.81 -11.91 3.57
CA THR A 130 1.40 -12.15 3.97
C THR A 130 0.36 -11.71 2.94
N GLY A 131 0.70 -10.71 2.11
CA GLY A 131 -0.23 -10.04 1.21
C GLY A 131 -1.05 -8.93 1.86
N GLU A 132 -0.83 -8.65 3.14
CA GLU A 132 -1.53 -7.62 3.91
C GLU A 132 -1.04 -6.21 3.55
N ILE A 133 -1.93 -5.25 3.76
CA ILE A 133 -1.63 -3.82 3.64
C ILE A 133 -1.42 -3.28 5.04
N GLU A 134 -0.24 -2.75 5.29
CA GLU A 134 0.15 -2.20 6.58
C GLU A 134 0.40 -0.70 6.45
N TRP A 135 0.37 -0.02 7.58
CA TRP A 135 0.78 1.39 7.67
C TRP A 135 2.00 1.52 8.57
N ILE A 136 2.82 2.53 8.29
CA ILE A 136 4.03 2.84 9.05
C ILE A 136 4.11 4.33 9.30
N ASP A 137 4.21 4.71 10.57
CA ASP A 137 4.43 6.08 10.99
C ASP A 137 5.91 6.28 11.34
N PHE A 138 6.61 7.04 10.50
CA PHE A 138 8.04 7.34 10.66
C PHE A 138 8.30 8.54 11.57
N GLU A 139 7.35 9.47 11.69
CA GLU A 139 7.61 10.75 12.33
C GLU A 139 7.87 10.59 13.83
N TYR A 140 7.22 9.61 14.46
CA TYR A 140 7.39 9.34 15.87
C TYR A 140 8.48 8.31 16.18
N GLY A 141 9.03 7.63 15.17
CA GLY A 141 10.12 6.66 15.30
C GLY A 141 9.83 5.49 16.26
N GLN A 142 8.56 5.26 16.59
CA GLN A 142 8.13 4.20 17.49
C GLN A 142 7.42 3.10 16.71
N PHE A 143 8.17 2.04 16.42
CA PHE A 143 7.62 0.85 15.77
C PHE A 143 7.17 -0.18 16.81
N GLY A 144 6.21 -1.00 16.42
CA GLY A 144 5.81 -2.25 17.04
C GLY A 144 6.81 -3.37 16.71
N ASP A 145 6.30 -4.57 16.43
CA ASP A 145 7.14 -5.70 16.05
C ASP A 145 7.40 -5.66 14.54
N LEU A 146 8.64 -5.32 14.14
CA LEU A 146 9.05 -5.26 12.73
C LEU A 146 8.89 -6.61 12.00
N ASN A 147 8.83 -7.73 12.74
CA ASN A 147 8.63 -9.06 12.16
C ASN A 147 7.14 -9.40 11.93
N LYS A 148 6.22 -8.55 12.38
CA LYS A 148 4.76 -8.77 12.28
C LYS A 148 4.08 -7.63 11.55
N ASP A 149 3.50 -6.69 12.28
CA ASP A 149 2.92 -5.44 11.80
C ASP A 149 3.56 -4.30 12.63
N PRO A 150 4.41 -3.45 12.03
CA PRO A 150 5.14 -2.43 12.77
C PRO A 150 4.19 -1.39 13.37
N ASN A 151 3.12 -0.99 12.68
CA ASN A 151 2.09 -0.16 13.31
C ASN A 151 0.70 -0.78 13.22
N GLY A 152 0.36 -1.44 12.12
CA GLY A 152 -0.84 -2.25 12.05
C GLY A 152 -1.22 -2.61 10.62
N VAL A 153 -2.16 -3.56 10.51
CA VAL A 153 -2.78 -3.95 9.24
C VAL A 153 -3.98 -3.04 8.96
N LEU A 154 -3.91 -2.31 7.85
CA LEU A 154 -5.01 -1.48 7.32
C LEU A 154 -6.06 -2.34 6.60
N ALA A 155 -5.61 -3.32 5.81
CA ALA A 155 -6.46 -4.25 5.06
C ALA A 155 -5.74 -5.59 4.87
N ASP A 156 -6.47 -6.70 4.81
CA ASP A 156 -5.89 -8.04 4.67
C ASP A 156 -5.41 -8.33 3.23
N SER A 157 -5.74 -7.45 2.28
CA SER A 157 -5.33 -7.56 0.88
C SER A 157 -5.48 -6.23 0.13
N ILE A 158 -4.84 -6.15 -1.05
CA ILE A 158 -5.06 -5.04 -1.99
C ILE A 158 -6.54 -4.98 -2.39
N GLU A 159 -7.17 -6.12 -2.65
CA GLU A 159 -8.60 -6.21 -2.98
C GLU A 159 -9.49 -5.57 -1.92
N GLU A 160 -9.28 -5.91 -0.65
CA GLU A 160 -10.05 -5.35 0.46
C GLU A 160 -9.81 -3.84 0.58
N LEU A 161 -8.57 -3.38 0.44
CA LEU A 161 -8.26 -1.95 0.46
C LEU A 161 -9.03 -1.21 -0.63
N LEU A 162 -8.99 -1.71 -1.86
CA LEU A 162 -9.73 -1.11 -2.98
C LEU A 162 -11.24 -1.11 -2.67
N GLU A 163 -11.80 -2.19 -2.12
CA GLU A 163 -13.21 -2.23 -1.71
C GLU A 163 -13.58 -1.24 -0.59
N LEU A 164 -12.63 -0.88 0.28
CA LEU A 164 -12.86 0.16 1.28
C LEU A 164 -12.90 1.55 0.63
N LEU A 165 -11.98 1.81 -0.31
CA LEU A 165 -11.89 3.10 -1.02
C LEU A 165 -13.10 3.39 -1.92
N THR A 166 -13.89 2.38 -2.33
CA THR A 166 -15.15 2.60 -3.09
C THR A 166 -16.34 2.92 -2.23
N ARG A 167 -16.38 2.47 -0.98
CA ARG A 167 -17.56 2.66 -0.12
C ARG A 167 -17.82 4.13 0.22
N ASN A 168 -16.80 4.96 0.07
CA ASN A 168 -16.81 6.38 0.42
C ASN A 168 -16.69 7.29 -0.81
N LYS A 169 -16.97 6.77 -2.01
CA LYS A 169 -17.04 7.55 -3.25
C LYS A 169 -18.40 8.24 -3.43
#